data_AF-A0A3S0UN72-F1
#
_entry.id   AF-A0A3S0UN72-F1
#
_cell.length_a   1.000
_cell.length_b   1.000
_cell.length_c   1.000
_cell.angle_alpha   90.00
_cell.angle_beta   90.00
_cell.angle_gamma   90.00
#
_symmetry.space_group_name_H-M   'P 1'
#
loop_
_entity.id
_entity.type
_entity.pdbx_description
1 polymer ?
#
loop_
_entity_poly.entity_id
_entity_poly.type
_entity_poly.pdbx_seq_one_letter_code
_entity_poly.pdbx_strand_id
1 'polypeptide(L)'
;MTSTTLHSPTSPRPQETAMTALATRPRTASARRTADTLLHGPAHSPAVLPRGEEIARRARTEQGREELRRVRSLAAVIAVACVEVETGRRALRDLSAWLSPEVLDKLTRRMELLGAVAPTGPGR
;
A
#
# COMPACT_ATOMS: atom_id res chain seq x y z
N MET A 1 -1.36 52.04 4.68
CA MET A 1 -1.47 51.11 5.82
C MET A 1 -2.90 50.59 5.84
N THR A 2 -3.13 49.40 5.30
CA THR A 2 -4.45 48.79 5.19
C THR A 2 -4.35 47.37 5.74
N SER A 3 -4.91 47.18 6.93
CA SER A 3 -4.98 45.91 7.63
C SER A 3 -6.12 45.08 7.05
N THR A 4 -5.81 43.93 6.44
CA THR A 4 -6.81 42.97 5.99
C THR A 4 -6.82 41.78 6.94
N THR A 5 -7.90 41.66 7.70
CA THR A 5 -8.15 40.63 8.71
C THR A 5 -8.50 39.30 8.02
N LEU A 6 -7.64 38.29 8.15
CA LEU A 6 -7.89 36.93 7.68
C LEU A 6 -8.92 36.23 8.58
N HIS A 7 -10.06 35.85 8.01
CA HIS A 7 -11.03 34.95 8.65
C HIS A 7 -10.69 33.50 8.31
N SER A 8 -10.37 32.71 9.33
CA SER A 8 -10.16 31.26 9.24
C SER A 8 -11.50 30.52 9.17
N PRO A 9 -11.73 29.60 8.22
CA PRO A 9 -12.85 28.67 8.32
C PRO A 9 -12.49 27.46 9.19
N THR A 10 -13.20 27.34 10.31
CA THR A 10 -13.23 26.19 11.22
C THR A 10 -13.75 24.94 10.48
N SER A 11 -12.96 23.87 10.43
CA SER A 11 -13.38 22.58 9.85
C SER A 11 -13.88 21.63 10.96
N PRO A 12 -15.09 21.05 10.86
CA PRO A 12 -15.65 20.21 11.91
C PRO A 12 -15.13 18.76 11.87
N ARG A 13 -14.93 18.17 13.06
CA ARG A 13 -14.61 16.75 13.30
C ARG A 13 -15.63 15.81 12.61
N PRO A 14 -15.20 14.68 12.01
CA PRO A 14 -16.13 13.64 11.62
C PRO A 14 -16.62 12.87 12.85
N GLN A 15 -17.94 12.81 12.97
CA GLN A 15 -18.67 12.10 14.01
C GLN A 15 -18.57 10.59 13.84
N GLU A 16 -18.66 9.96 15.00
CA GLU A 16 -18.72 8.55 15.32
C GLU A 16 -19.97 7.91 14.70
N THR A 17 -19.79 7.21 13.57
CA THR A 17 -20.86 6.41 12.97
C THR A 17 -20.99 5.10 13.73
N ALA A 18 -21.89 5.09 14.71
CA ALA A 18 -22.46 3.88 15.28
C ALA A 18 -23.14 3.07 14.17
N MET A 19 -22.56 1.93 13.80
CA MET A 19 -23.19 0.98 12.89
C MET A 19 -23.76 -0.21 13.68
N THR A 20 -25.04 -0.04 14.00
CA THR A 20 -26.14 -1.02 13.95
C THR A 20 -25.79 -2.50 14.14
N ALA A 21 -26.28 -3.01 15.27
CA ALA A 21 -26.38 -4.42 15.63
C ALA A 21 -27.04 -5.26 14.52
N LEU A 22 -26.32 -6.29 14.05
CA LEU A 22 -26.92 -7.41 13.35
C LEU A 22 -27.19 -8.52 14.36
N ALA A 23 -28.47 -8.65 14.69
CA ALA A 23 -29.01 -9.67 15.58
C ALA A 23 -28.93 -11.06 14.92
N THR A 24 -28.18 -11.95 15.56
CA THR A 24 -28.27 -13.40 15.33
C THR A 24 -28.57 -14.08 16.66
N ARG A 25 -29.80 -14.57 16.84
CA ARG A 25 -30.21 -15.48 17.92
C ARG A 25 -30.61 -16.83 17.28
N PRO A 26 -30.77 -17.92 18.05
CA PRO A 26 -29.73 -18.65 18.76
C PRO A 26 -29.77 -20.15 18.36
N ARG A 27 -28.64 -20.87 18.41
CA ARG A 27 -28.69 -22.34 18.45
C ARG A 27 -28.30 -22.79 19.85
N THR A 28 -29.32 -23.07 20.64
CA THR A 28 -29.23 -23.65 21.98
C THR A 28 -28.59 -25.03 21.90
N ALA A 29 -27.28 -25.10 22.10
CA ALA A 29 -26.60 -26.32 22.44
C ALA A 29 -26.93 -26.66 23.90
N SER A 30 -27.62 -27.78 24.06
CA SER A 30 -27.90 -28.55 25.27
C SER A 30 -27.20 -28.08 26.56
N ALA A 31 -27.97 -27.49 27.47
CA ALA A 31 -27.59 -27.33 28.86
C ALA A 31 -27.76 -28.68 29.59
N ARG A 32 -26.64 -29.28 30.05
CA ARG A 32 -26.60 -30.09 31.28
C ARG A 32 -25.18 -30.58 31.60
N ARG A 33 -24.79 -30.36 32.87
CA ARG A 33 -23.53 -30.71 33.58
C ARG A 33 -22.44 -29.66 33.37
N THR A 34 -21.98 -28.90 34.35
CA THR A 34 -21.86 -29.13 35.81
C THR A 34 -21.69 -27.77 36.47
N ALA A 35 -22.47 -27.48 37.51
CA ALA A 35 -22.51 -26.20 38.20
C ALA A 35 -21.45 -26.04 39.31
N ASP A 36 -20.33 -26.77 39.26
CA ASP A 36 -19.33 -26.81 40.36
C ASP A 36 -17.89 -26.43 39.95
N THR A 37 -17.67 -25.90 38.76
CA THR A 37 -16.33 -25.44 38.30
C THR A 37 -16.27 -23.96 37.91
N LEU A 38 -17.26 -23.16 38.32
CA LEU A 38 -17.31 -21.72 38.00
C LEU A 38 -16.44 -20.82 38.90
N LEU A 39 -15.62 -21.40 39.79
CA LEU A 39 -14.73 -20.64 40.68
C LEU A 39 -13.29 -20.48 40.15
N HIS A 40 -12.94 -21.12 39.05
CA HIS A 40 -11.64 -20.92 38.38
C HIS A 40 -11.84 -20.69 36.89
N GLY A 41 -12.33 -19.50 36.53
CA GLY A 41 -12.08 -18.97 35.19
C GLY A 41 -10.57 -18.95 34.94
N PRO A 42 -10.09 -19.20 33.70
CA PRO A 42 -8.67 -19.20 33.41
C PRO A 42 -8.09 -17.89 33.89
N ALA A 43 -7.23 -17.96 34.91
CA ALA A 43 -6.54 -16.82 35.47
C ALA A 43 -5.94 -16.06 34.28
N HIS A 44 -6.43 -14.84 34.05
CA HIS A 44 -5.87 -13.99 33.02
C HIS A 44 -4.42 -13.75 33.39
N SER A 45 -3.49 -14.50 32.80
CA SER A 45 -2.08 -14.18 32.88
C SER A 45 -1.92 -12.76 32.39
N PRO A 46 -1.31 -11.85 33.18
CA PRO A 46 -1.14 -10.47 32.75
C PRO A 46 -0.38 -10.48 31.43
N ALA A 47 -0.90 -9.74 30.44
CA ALA A 47 -0.23 -9.59 29.16
C ALA A 47 1.14 -8.94 29.44
N VAL A 48 2.20 -9.74 29.39
CA VAL A 48 3.57 -9.25 29.54
C VAL A 48 3.86 -8.40 28.31
N LEU A 49 3.93 -7.08 28.51
CA LEU A 49 4.26 -6.17 27.43
C LEU A 49 5.67 -6.50 26.92
N PRO A 50 5.85 -6.66 25.60
CA PRO A 50 7.15 -6.96 25.03
C PRO A 50 8.14 -5.86 25.41
N ARG A 51 9.36 -6.26 25.77
CA ARG A 51 10.41 -5.33 26.18
C ARG A 51 10.75 -4.39 25.01
N GLY A 52 11.17 -3.16 25.33
CA GLY A 52 11.49 -2.14 24.32
C GLY A 52 12.49 -2.62 23.26
N GLU A 53 13.44 -3.48 23.63
CA GLU A 53 14.40 -4.09 22.70
C GLU A 53 13.72 -5.01 21.66
N GLU A 54 12.73 -5.79 22.08
CA GLU A 54 11.97 -6.67 21.19
C GLU A 54 11.11 -5.85 20.22
N ILE A 55 10.49 -4.76 20.71
CA ILE A 55 9.73 -3.82 19.89
C ILE A 55 10.65 -3.16 18.85
N ALA A 56 11.82 -2.68 19.26
CA ALA A 56 12.80 -2.07 18.37
C ALA A 56 13.32 -3.05 17.29
N ARG A 57 13.55 -4.33 17.66
CA ARG A 57 13.92 -5.37 16.70
C ARG A 57 12.82 -5.61 15.67
N ARG A 58 11.57 -5.76 16.12
CA ARG A 58 10.42 -5.96 15.22
C ARG A 58 10.22 -4.76 14.29
N ALA A 59 10.37 -3.54 14.80
CA ALA A 59 10.28 -2.31 14.01
C ALA A 59 11.32 -2.28 12.88
N ARG A 60 12.59 -2.62 13.16
CA ARG A 60 13.64 -2.69 12.13
C ARG A 60 13.33 -3.72 11.05
N THR A 61 12.85 -4.90 11.42
CA THR A 61 12.47 -5.92 10.44
C THR A 61 11.31 -5.45 9.57
N GLU A 62 10.29 -4.82 10.15
CA GLU A 62 9.16 -4.32 9.39
C GLU A 62 9.52 -3.15 8.48
N GLN A 63 10.40 -2.27 8.95
CA GLN A 63 10.96 -1.20 8.13
C GLN A 63 11.68 -1.75 6.89
N GLY A 64 12.48 -2.81 7.02
CA GLY A 64 13.10 -3.46 5.87
C GLY A 64 12.09 -4.07 4.90
N ARG A 65 11.00 -4.68 5.40
CA ARG A 65 9.93 -5.18 4.53
C ARG A 65 9.21 -4.06 3.80
N GLU A 66 8.96 -2.97 4.49
CA GLU A 66 8.31 -1.78 3.94
C GLU A 66 9.17 -1.11 2.87
N GLU A 67 10.48 -1.01 3.11
CA GLU A 67 11.43 -0.51 2.12
C GLU A 67 11.43 -1.38 0.85
N LEU A 68 11.45 -2.71 1.00
CA LEU A 68 11.32 -3.63 -0.14
C LEU A 68 9.98 -3.48 -0.87
N ARG A 69 8.87 -3.27 -0.14
CA ARG A 69 7.57 -2.99 -0.76
C ARG A 69 7.61 -1.70 -1.57
N ARG A 70 8.22 -0.63 -1.03
CA ARG A 70 8.37 0.66 -1.73
C ARG A 70 9.21 0.52 -3.00
N VAL A 71 10.34 -0.18 -2.93
CA VAL A 71 11.19 -0.44 -4.10
C VAL A 71 10.42 -1.21 -5.17
N ARG A 72 9.66 -2.25 -4.78
CA ARG A 72 8.82 -3.02 -5.72
C ARG A 72 7.73 -2.16 -6.36
N SER A 73 7.04 -1.35 -5.57
CA SER A 73 6.01 -0.44 -6.09
C SER A 73 6.60 0.57 -7.07
N LEU A 74 7.76 1.15 -6.76
CA LEU A 74 8.44 2.07 -7.66
C LEU A 74 8.88 1.38 -8.96
N ALA A 75 9.48 0.19 -8.85
CA ALA A 75 9.88 -0.59 -10.02
C ALA A 75 8.69 -0.93 -10.92
N ALA A 76 7.52 -1.26 -10.34
CA ALA A 76 6.30 -1.49 -11.09
C ALA A 76 5.82 -0.25 -11.85
N VAL A 77 5.84 0.93 -11.21
CA VAL A 77 5.46 2.20 -11.86
C VAL A 77 6.41 2.53 -13.02
N ILE A 78 7.73 2.38 -12.81
CA ILE A 78 8.73 2.61 -13.86
C ILE A 78 8.52 1.63 -15.02
N ALA A 79 8.29 0.35 -14.74
CA ALA A 79 8.06 -0.67 -15.77
C ALA A 79 6.83 -0.32 -16.64
N VAL A 80 5.73 0.13 -16.03
CA VAL A 80 4.55 0.61 -16.76
C VAL A 80 4.91 1.79 -17.66
N ALA A 81 5.64 2.77 -17.14
CA ALA A 81 6.03 3.94 -17.91
C ALA A 81 6.94 3.58 -19.11
N CYS A 82 7.84 2.59 -18.96
CA CYS A 82 8.61 2.05 -20.08
C CYS A 82 7.71 1.42 -21.15
N VAL A 83 6.69 0.64 -20.77
CA VAL A 83 5.72 0.07 -21.72
C VAL A 83 4.89 1.15 -22.42
N GLU A 84 4.51 2.22 -21.70
CA GLU A 84 3.85 3.37 -22.31
C GLU A 84 4.72 4.02 -23.40
N VAL A 85 6.03 4.12 -23.16
CA VAL A 85 7.00 4.61 -24.15
C VAL A 85 7.10 3.67 -25.34
N GLU A 86 7.25 2.36 -25.10
CA GLU A 86 7.32 1.34 -26.16
C GLU A 86 6.06 1.30 -27.04
N THR A 87 4.89 1.62 -26.46
CA THR A 87 3.60 1.68 -27.18
C THR A 87 3.30 3.05 -27.77
N GLY A 88 4.23 4.02 -27.68
CA GLY A 88 4.07 5.37 -28.22
C GLY A 88 3.08 6.27 -27.45
N ARG A 89 2.65 5.86 -26.26
CA ARG A 89 1.71 6.62 -25.40
C ARG A 89 2.41 7.67 -24.53
N ARG A 90 3.73 7.57 -24.34
CA ARG A 90 4.57 8.50 -23.58
C ARG A 90 5.85 8.79 -24.36
N ALA A 91 6.40 10.00 -24.22
CA ALA A 91 7.70 10.33 -24.81
C ALA A 91 8.85 9.82 -23.93
N LEU A 92 9.89 9.23 -24.54
CA LEU A 92 11.06 8.71 -23.80
C LEU A 92 11.75 9.79 -22.94
N ARG A 93 11.82 11.03 -23.43
CA ARG A 93 12.44 12.17 -22.73
C ARG A 93 11.84 12.41 -21.33
N ASP A 94 10.59 12.03 -21.11
CA ASP A 94 9.89 12.22 -19.84
C ASP A 94 10.42 11.27 -18.75
N LEU A 95 11.09 10.18 -19.13
CA LEU A 95 11.74 9.24 -18.21
C LEU A 95 13.18 9.64 -17.87
N SER A 96 13.75 10.63 -18.56
CA SER A 96 15.18 10.96 -18.43
C SER A 96 15.56 11.47 -17.03
N ALA A 97 14.63 12.11 -16.31
CA ALA A 97 14.83 12.56 -14.94
C ALA A 97 14.84 11.41 -13.91
N TRP A 98 14.37 10.22 -14.27
CA TRP A 98 14.15 9.10 -13.36
C TRP A 98 15.09 7.93 -13.60
N LEU A 99 15.63 7.82 -14.82
CA LEU A 99 16.44 6.69 -15.26
C LEU A 99 17.90 7.10 -15.42
N SER A 100 18.81 6.16 -15.14
CA SER A 100 20.21 6.38 -15.49
C SER A 100 20.39 6.41 -17.02
N PRO A 101 21.44 7.09 -17.52
CA PRO A 101 21.75 7.12 -18.96
C PRO A 101 21.82 5.73 -19.58
N GLU A 102 22.46 4.78 -18.89
CA GLU A 102 22.59 3.39 -19.34
C GLU A 102 21.24 2.68 -19.55
N VAL A 103 20.23 2.99 -18.72
CA VAL A 103 18.89 2.40 -18.85
C VAL A 103 18.11 3.08 -19.97
N LEU A 104 18.27 4.40 -20.15
CA LEU A 104 17.70 5.14 -21.26
C LEU A 104 18.22 4.62 -22.60
N ASP A 105 19.51 4.38 -22.73
CA ASP A 105 20.12 3.84 -23.96
C ASP A 105 19.57 2.45 -24.29
N LYS A 106 19.40 1.59 -23.27
CA LYS A 106 18.77 0.27 -23.45
C LYS A 106 17.32 0.38 -23.93
N LEU A 107 16.54 1.33 -23.40
CA LEU A 107 15.16 1.56 -23.85
C LEU A 107 15.10 2.11 -25.26
N THR A 108 15.96 3.09 -25.61
CA THR A 108 16.10 3.62 -26.96
C THR A 108 16.38 2.49 -27.95
N ARG A 109 17.38 1.65 -27.65
CA ARG A 109 17.74 0.51 -28.49
C ARG A 109 16.59 -0.48 -28.64
N ARG A 110 15.86 -0.75 -27.57
CA ARG A 110 14.69 -1.64 -27.61
C ARG A 110 13.58 -1.08 -28.49
N MET A 111 13.30 0.22 -28.43
CA MET A 111 12.32 0.86 -29.31
C MET A 111 12.71 0.80 -30.79
N GLU A 112 13.98 1.06 -31.11
CA GLU A 112 14.49 0.91 -32.48
C GLU A 112 14.25 -0.50 -33.02
N LEU A 113 14.54 -1.52 -32.21
CA LEU A 113 14.33 -2.92 -32.57
C LEU A 113 12.83 -3.25 -32.73
N LEU A 114 11.97 -2.76 -31.84
CA LEU A 114 10.52 -2.93 -31.96
C LEU A 114 9.97 -2.26 -33.23
N GLY A 115 10.45 -1.07 -33.57
CA GLY A 115 10.10 -0.37 -34.81
C GLY A 115 10.63 -1.08 -36.07
N ALA A 116 11.79 -1.72 -35.99
CA ALA A 116 12.34 -2.54 -37.08
C ALA A 116 11.62 -3.89 -37.26
N VAL A 117 10.99 -4.42 -36.20
CA VAL A 117 10.23 -5.68 -36.20
C VAL A 117 8.75 -5.46 -36.57
N ALA A 118 8.23 -4.24 -36.43
CA ALA A 118 6.90 -3.89 -36.93
C ALA A 118 6.83 -4.25 -38.42
N PRO A 119 5.86 -5.07 -38.87
CA PRO A 119 5.80 -5.47 -40.26
C PRO A 119 5.71 -4.19 -41.09
N THR A 120 6.68 -4.00 -41.98
CA THR A 120 6.53 -3.16 -43.16
C THR A 120 5.43 -3.79 -44.01
N GLY A 121 4.18 -3.59 -43.60
CA GLY A 121 3.04 -3.96 -44.41
C GLY A 121 3.17 -3.25 -45.77
N PRO A 122 3.11 -3.98 -46.90
CA PRO A 122 2.99 -3.31 -48.17
C PRO A 122 1.59 -2.71 -48.29
N GLY A 123 1.52 -1.38 -48.35
CA GLY A 123 0.42 -0.62 -48.96
C GLY A 123 -0.81 -0.32 -48.09
N ARG A 124 -1.01 0.95 -47.74
CA ARG A 124 -1.87 1.88 -48.49
C ARG A 124 -1.77 3.29 -47.91
#